data_AF-A0A1X2G9G0-F1
#
_entry.id   AF-A0A1X2G9G0-F1
#
_cell.length_a   1.000
_cell.length_b   1.000
_cell.length_c   1.000
_cell.angle_alpha   90.00
_cell.angle_beta   90.00
_cell.angle_gamma   90.00
#
_symmetry.space_group_name_H-M   'P 1'
#
loop_
_entity.id
_entity.type
_entity.pdbx_description
1 polymer ?
#
loop_
_entity_poly.entity_id
_entity_poly.type
_entity_poly.pdbx_seq_one_letter_code
_entity_poly.pdbx_strand_id
1 'polypeptide(L)' 'LAIHAVGNSLTFYLLKIQSNGIYTMAELAHLNVPMAVQHIPSYLTLLSQVKGVLHAFYDHCTALPNGPLGRLRRTSL' A
#
# COMPACT_ATOMS: atom_id res chain seq x y z
N LEU A 1 -3.97 -0.49 3.41
CA LEU A 1 -2.58 -0.61 2.89
C LEU A 1 -1.64 -0.70 4.09
N ALA A 2 -0.61 -1.55 4.02
CA ALA A 2 0.48 -1.58 5.00
C ALA A 2 1.84 -1.44 4.30
N ILE A 3 2.79 -0.83 5.00
CA ILE A 3 4.16 -0.62 4.52
C ILE A 3 5.09 -1.29 5.51
N HIS A 4 5.99 -2.14 5.01
CA HIS A 4 7.03 -2.78 5.80
C HIS A 4 8.38 -2.26 5.31
N ALA A 5 9.14 -1.63 6.20
CA ALA A 5 10.47 -1.11 5.90
C ALA A 5 11.51 -1.87 6.74
N VAL A 6 12.47 -2.52 6.07
CA VAL A 6 13.58 -3.24 6.71
C VAL A 6 14.89 -2.80 6.05
N GLY A 7 15.70 -2.04 6.79
CA GLY A 7 16.94 -1.48 6.24
C GLY A 7 16.67 -0.56 5.04
N ASN A 8 17.22 -0.91 3.89
CA ASN A 8 16.99 -0.20 2.62
C ASN A 8 15.87 -0.82 1.76
N SER A 9 15.18 -1.84 2.26
CA SER A 9 14.08 -2.50 1.57
C SER A 9 12.72 -2.00 2.07
N LEU A 10 11.87 -1.60 1.14
CA LEU A 10 10.48 -1.19 1.35
C LEU A 10 9.56 -2.18 0.63
N THR A 11 8.66 -2.82 1.37
CA THR A 11 7.64 -3.70 0.79
C THR A 11 6.25 -3.16 1.10
N PHE A 12 5.43 -3.06 0.06
CA PHE A 12 4.05 -2.58 0.14
C PHE A 12 3.10 -3.77 0.11
N TYR A 13 2.14 -3.78 1.02
CA TYR A 13 1.14 -4.84 1.13
C TYR A 13 -0.28 -4.29 1.05
N LEU A 14 -1.11 -4.96 0.26
CA LEU A 14 -2.56 -4.78 0.28
C LEU A 14 -3.16 -5.74 1.30
N LEU A 15 -3.78 -5.16 2.32
CA LEU A 15 -4.54 -5.92 3.31
C LEU A 15 -6.00 -5.87 2.92
N LYS A 16 -6.62 -7.03 2.71
CA LYS A 16 -8.05 -7.18 2.47
C LYS A 16 -8.66 -8.15 3.47
N ILE A 17 -9.75 -7.73 4.11
CA ILE A 17 -10.54 -8.57 5.00
C ILE A 17 -11.38 -9.52 4.13
N GLN A 18 -11.24 -10.83 4.32
CA GLN A 18 -12.09 -11.81 3.65
C GLN A 18 -13.31 -12.18 4.49
N SER A 19 -13.13 -12.35 5.79
CA SER A 19 -14.18 -12.69 6.75
C SER A 19 -13.72 -12.37 8.18
N ASN A 20 -14.60 -12.49 9.18
CA ASN A 20 -14.33 -12.12 10.57
C ASN A 20 -12.99 -12.70 11.08
N GLY A 21 -11.99 -11.83 11.23
CA GLY A 21 -10.66 -12.17 11.75
C GLY A 21 -9.66 -12.71 10.71
N ILE A 22 -10.06 -12.91 9.46
CA ILE A 22 -9.18 -13.43 8.40
C ILE A 22 -8.79 -12.29 7.45
N TYR A 23 -7.51 -11.93 7.51
CA TYR A 23 -6.90 -10.92 6.66
C TYR A 23 -6.04 -11.61 5.61
N THR A 24 -6.28 -11.30 4.34
CA THR A 24 -5.32 -11.61 3.27
C THR A 24 -4.39 -10.45 3.05
N MET A 25 -3.10 -10.77 3.00
CA MET A 25 -2.01 -9.84 2.74
C MET A 25 -1.41 -10.20 1.39
N ALA A 26 -1.60 -9.32 0.40
CA ALA A 26 -1.01 -9.47 -0.92
C ALA A 26 0.15 -8.46 -1.06
N GLU A 27 1.32 -8.94 -1.43
CA GLU A 27 2.45 -8.07 -1.75
C GLU A 27 2.18 -7.33 -3.06
N LEU A 28 2.29 -5.99 -3.04
CA LEU A 28 2.05 -5.13 -4.20
C LEU A 28 3.36 -4.76 -4.91
N ALA A 29 4.38 -4.39 -4.13
CA ALA A 29 5.67 -4.00 -4.67
C ALA A 29 6.76 -4.12 -3.61
N HIS A 30 7.97 -4.43 -4.06
CA HIS A 30 9.18 -4.42 -3.25
C HIS A 30 10.20 -3.48 -3.90
N LEU A 31 10.63 -2.49 -3.14
CA LEU A 31 11.49 -1.40 -3.58
C LEU A 31 12.72 -1.32 -2.69
N ASN A 32 13.92 -1.33 -3.28
CA ASN A 32 15.13 -0.99 -2.55
C ASN A 32 15.44 0.48 -2.72
N VAL A 33 15.42 1.21 -1.61
CA VAL A 33 15.82 2.61 -1.54
C VAL A 33 17.33 2.70 -1.72
N PRO A 34 17.82 3.51 -2.67
CA PRO A 34 19.25 3.64 -2.90
C PRO A 34 19.91 4.28 -1.67
N MET A 35 20.96 3.65 -1.16
CA MET A 35 21.77 4.20 -0.07
C MET A 35 22.82 5.22 -0.54
N ALA A 36 23.01 5.36 -1.85
CA ALA A 36 23.96 6.32 -2.44
C ALA A 36 23.35 7.02 -3.67
N VAL A 37 23.74 8.28 -3.86
CA VAL A 37 23.22 9.20 -4.90
C VAL A 37 23.41 8.64 -6.32
N GLN A 38 24.50 7.92 -6.55
CA GLN A 38 24.81 7.28 -7.84
C GLN A 38 23.76 6.23 -8.29
N HIS A 39 22.97 5.69 -7.35
CA HIS A 39 21.91 4.70 -7.64
C HIS A 39 20.52 5.33 -7.78
N ILE A 40 20.40 6.66 -7.66
CA ILE A 40 19.13 7.37 -7.87
C ILE A 40 18.59 7.18 -9.29
N PRO A 41 19.39 7.28 -10.38
CA PRO A 41 18.86 7.12 -11.74
C PRO A 41 18.20 5.76 -11.96
N SER A 42 18.81 4.69 -11.43
CA SER A 42 18.22 3.35 -11.46
C SER A 42 16.95 3.26 -10.61
N TYR A 43 16.91 3.92 -9.45
CA TYR A 43 15.72 3.95 -8.59
C TYR A 43 14.54 4.68 -9.24
N LEU A 44 14.78 5.71 -10.05
CA LEU A 44 13.71 6.42 -10.76
C LEU A 44 12.91 5.51 -11.70
N THR A 45 13.53 4.47 -12.26
CA THR A 45 12.82 3.49 -13.10
C THR A 45 11.78 2.68 -12.31
N LEU A 46 12.03 2.47 -11.02
CA LEU A 46 11.16 1.74 -10.11
C LEU A 46 9.98 2.58 -9.59
N LEU A 47 9.99 3.91 -9.81
CA LEU A 47 8.84 4.78 -9.47
C LEU A 47 7.56 4.39 -10.22
N SER A 48 7.70 3.73 -11.37
CA SER A 48 6.57 3.13 -12.09
C SER A 48 5.80 2.12 -11.22
N GLN A 49 6.51 1.33 -10.41
CA GLN A 49 5.92 0.37 -9.46
C GLN A 49 5.23 1.11 -8.31
N VAL A 50 5.84 2.19 -7.80
CA VAL A 50 5.23 3.06 -6.78
C VAL A 50 3.91 3.65 -7.29
N LYS A 51 3.85 4.07 -8.56
CA LYS A 51 2.61 4.51 -9.20
C LYS A 51 1.55 3.39 -9.21
N GLY A 52 1.95 2.15 -9.45
CA GLY A 52 1.08 0.98 -9.36
C GLY A 52 0.52 0.76 -7.95
N VAL A 53 1.35 0.91 -6.92
CA VAL A 53 0.91 0.85 -5.51
C VAL A 53 -0.11 1.95 -5.20
N LEU A 54 0.14 3.18 -5.67
CA LEU A 54 -0.80 4.30 -5.55
C LEU A 54 -2.13 3.99 -6.23
N HIS A 55 -2.10 3.44 -7.44
CA HIS A 55 -3.31 3.04 -8.15
C HIS A 55 -4.11 1.99 -7.36
N ALA A 56 -3.44 0.94 -6.89
CA ALA A 56 -4.07 -0.10 -6.05
C ALA A 56 -4.63 0.48 -4.74
N PHE A 57 -3.97 1.48 -4.15
CA PHE A 57 -4.49 2.21 -2.99
C PHE A 57 -5.78 2.97 -3.34
N TYR A 58 -5.80 3.71 -4.44
CA TYR A 58 -6.99 4.45 -4.82
C TYR A 58 -8.16 3.52 -5.14
N ASP A 59 -7.92 2.45 -5.91
CA ASP A 59 -8.96 1.48 -6.30
C ASP A 59 -9.53 0.69 -5.12
N HIS A 60 -8.68 0.25 -4.18
CA HIS A 60 -9.10 -0.68 -3.13
C HIS A 60 -9.29 -0.03 -1.75
N CYS A 61 -8.59 1.06 -1.46
CA CYS A 61 -8.64 1.71 -0.13
C CYS A 61 -9.45 3.02 -0.14
N THR A 62 -9.53 3.74 -1.28
CA THR A 62 -10.26 5.03 -1.35
C THR A 62 -11.58 4.97 -2.08
N ALA A 63 -11.90 3.84 -2.73
CA ALA A 63 -13.26 3.55 -3.17
C ALA A 63 -14.15 3.37 -1.94
N LEU A 64 -14.49 4.48 -1.27
CA LEU A 64 -15.72 4.55 -0.52
C LEU A 64 -16.82 4.40 -1.57
N PRO A 65 -17.63 3.33 -1.52
CA PRO A 65 -18.91 3.43 -2.17
C PRO A 65 -19.62 4.64 -1.55
N ASN A 66 -20.29 5.45 -2.37
CA ASN A 66 -21.28 6.42 -1.91
C ASN A 66 -22.39 5.67 -1.16
N GLY A 67 -22.10 5.23 0.06
CA GLY A 67 -22.84 4.19 0.78
C GLY A 67 -22.44 4.15 2.26
N PRO A 68 -23.33 3.61 3.11
CA PRO A 68 -23.46 3.99 4.52
C PRO A 68 -22.30 3.61 5.45
N LEU A 69 -21.24 2.94 4.97
CA LEU A 69 -20.09 2.51 5.77
C LEU A 69 -19.11 3.63 6.14
N GLY A 70 -19.21 4.81 5.52
CA GLY A 70 -18.60 6.03 6.04
C GLY A 70 -19.11 6.44 7.43
N ARG A 71 -20.25 5.88 7.90
CA ARG A 71 -20.80 6.15 9.24
C ARG A 71 -20.29 5.23 10.35
N LEU A 72 -19.72 4.07 10.07
CA LEU A 72 -19.28 3.14 11.13
C LEU A 72 -17.98 3.58 11.83
N ARG A 73 -17.27 4.58 11.29
CA ARG A 73 -16.18 5.27 12.01
C ARG A 73 -16.69 6.24 13.09
N ARG A 74 -18.00 6.39 13.29
CA ARG A 74 -18.62 7.32 14.26
C ARG A 74 -19.39 6.66 15.41
N THR A 75 -19.47 5.33 15.48
CA THR A 75 -20.27 4.61 16.50
C THR A 75 -19.45 3.61 17.33
N SER A 76 -18.22 3.97 17.66
CA SER A 76 -17.45 3.33 18.75
C SER A 76 -16.74 4.40 19.57
N LEU A 77 -17.55 5.16 20.32
CA LEU A 77 -17.19 5.93 21.50
C LEU A 77 -18.44 6.03 22.38
#